data_AF-A0A1Q7SUL1-F1
#
_entry.id   AF-A0A1Q7SUL1-F1
#
_cell.length_a   1.000
_cell.length_b   1.000
_cell.length_c   1.000
_cell.angle_alpha   90.00
_cell.angle_beta   90.00
_cell.angle_gamma   90.00
#
_symmetry.space_group_name_H-M   'P 1'
#
loop_
_entity.id
_entity.type
_entity.pdbx_description
1 polymer ?
#
loop_
_entity_poly.entity_id
_entity_poly.type
_entity_poly.pdbx_seq_one_letter_code
_entity_poly.pdbx_strand_id
1 'polypeptide(L)'
;MTAHTNSTEPPQCDLCSDTTWQKLSLLLRPLIKHWVYCSHVSSWKGQEFDIIEDILQESLFRIFKYAKKAECGEVPPIEMLEHISIVIAHNCCKDMRRKDQRLTRLSLDEQTFVHQVVMPDRSDVSEIALDNLFREWLYIKVSQDIVKFPEKQRRALLVDLANMMHFDEEPTLLQQAFLKQKIRLQDYQQSLPMNSVERSRHASLLSVALKRVGKLKYV
;
A
#
# COMPACT_ATOMS: atom_id res chain seq x y z
N MET A 1 46.32 -6.47 12.60
CA MET A 1 45.50 -6.22 11.40
C MET A 1 44.79 -7.51 11.04
N THR A 2 43.48 -7.59 11.26
CA THR A 2 42.56 -8.46 10.51
C THR A 2 41.16 -7.90 10.74
N ALA A 3 40.55 -7.42 9.67
CA ALA A 3 39.28 -6.71 9.68
C ALA A 3 38.12 -7.70 9.87
N HIS A 4 37.27 -7.45 10.86
CA HIS A 4 35.95 -8.07 10.94
C HIS A 4 35.01 -7.33 9.99
N THR A 5 34.84 -7.86 8.78
CA THR A 5 33.77 -7.46 7.88
C THR A 5 32.46 -8.07 8.36
N ASN A 6 31.72 -7.33 9.18
CA ASN A 6 30.32 -7.62 9.46
C ASN A 6 29.50 -7.26 8.21
N SER A 7 29.36 -8.22 7.29
CA SER A 7 28.37 -8.14 6.22
C SER A 7 26.99 -8.15 6.87
N THR A 8 26.38 -6.97 6.99
CA THR A 8 24.99 -6.83 7.44
C THR A 8 24.13 -6.94 6.19
N GLU A 9 23.84 -8.18 5.79
CA GLU A 9 22.85 -8.41 4.74
C GLU A 9 21.48 -7.90 5.22
N PRO A 10 20.75 -7.14 4.39
CA PRO A 10 19.37 -6.77 4.71
C PRO A 10 18.55 -8.06 4.84
N PRO A 11 17.48 -8.09 5.67
CA PRO A 11 16.64 -9.27 5.79
C PRO A 11 16.02 -9.55 4.43
N GLN A 12 16.61 -10.52 3.71
CA GLN A 12 16.07 -11.02 2.47
C GLN A 12 14.70 -11.59 2.77
N CYS A 13 13.73 -11.18 1.96
CA CYS A 13 12.40 -11.75 1.96
C CYS A 13 12.52 -13.22 1.56
N ASP A 14 12.51 -14.12 2.54
CA ASP A 14 12.62 -15.55 2.27
C ASP A 14 11.28 -16.08 1.76
N LEU A 15 11.12 -15.95 0.44
CA LEU A 15 10.00 -16.49 -0.32
C LEU A 15 10.11 -18.01 -0.52
N CYS A 16 11.15 -18.65 0.00
CA CYS A 16 11.21 -20.12 0.11
C CYS A 16 10.57 -20.62 1.42
N SER A 17 10.19 -19.71 2.34
CA SER A 17 9.54 -20.09 3.59
C SER A 17 8.03 -20.27 3.42
N ASP A 18 7.53 -21.46 3.71
CA ASP A 18 6.09 -21.75 3.81
C ASP A 18 5.36 -20.80 4.77
N THR A 19 6.06 -20.31 5.80
CA THR A 19 5.48 -19.37 6.77
C THR A 19 5.18 -18.00 6.17
N THR A 20 5.97 -17.56 5.17
CA THR A 20 5.74 -16.31 4.44
C THR A 20 4.48 -16.42 3.59
N TRP A 21 4.32 -17.53 2.87
CA TRP A 21 3.15 -17.79 2.04
C TRP A 21 1.87 -17.95 2.85
N GLN A 22 1.95 -18.61 4.01
CA GLN A 22 0.82 -18.69 4.94
C GLN A 22 0.41 -17.32 5.46
N LYS A 23 1.37 -16.47 5.87
CA LYS A 23 1.07 -15.10 6.31
C LYS A 23 0.42 -14.27 5.21
N LEU A 24 0.95 -14.31 3.98
CA LEU A 24 0.35 -13.64 2.85
C LEU A 24 -1.05 -14.16 2.54
N SER A 25 -1.27 -15.47 2.61
CA SER A 25 -2.58 -16.05 2.38
C SER A 25 -3.60 -15.59 3.43
N LEU A 26 -3.19 -15.53 4.70
CA LEU A 26 -4.02 -15.02 5.80
C LEU A 26 -4.32 -13.52 5.65
N LEU A 27 -3.36 -12.73 5.12
CA LEU A 27 -3.52 -11.31 4.83
C LEU A 27 -4.50 -11.08 3.66
N LEU A 28 -4.30 -11.79 2.54
CA LEU A 28 -4.98 -11.52 1.29
C LEU A 28 -6.40 -12.10 1.24
N ARG A 29 -6.63 -13.28 1.80
CA ARG A 29 -7.92 -13.98 1.74
C ARG A 29 -9.11 -13.15 2.24
N PRO A 30 -9.08 -12.47 3.40
CA PRO A 30 -10.21 -11.64 3.83
C PRO A 30 -10.44 -10.44 2.91
N LEU A 31 -9.37 -9.87 2.33
CA LEU A 31 -9.46 -8.75 1.38
C LEU A 31 -10.10 -9.19 0.07
N ILE A 32 -9.61 -10.29 -0.52
CA ILE A 32 -10.15 -10.88 -1.75
C ILE A 32 -11.60 -11.29 -1.55
N LYS A 33 -11.92 -11.93 -0.43
CA LYS A 33 -13.30 -12.28 -0.06
C LYS A 33 -14.20 -11.06 -0.14
N HIS A 34 -13.79 -9.97 0.51
CA HIS A 34 -14.55 -8.74 0.48
C HIS A 34 -14.72 -8.20 -0.95
N TRP A 35 -13.64 -8.09 -1.73
CA TRP A 35 -13.71 -7.60 -3.11
C TRP A 35 -14.64 -8.44 -3.99
N VAL A 36 -14.61 -9.77 -3.87
CA VAL A 36 -15.50 -10.68 -4.62
C VAL A 36 -16.97 -10.41 -4.29
N TYR A 37 -17.32 -10.31 -3.01
CA TYR A 37 -18.69 -10.03 -2.59
C TYR A 37 -19.17 -8.63 -3.00
N CYS A 38 -18.28 -7.64 -3.06
CA CYS A 38 -18.61 -6.26 -3.45
C CYS A 38 -18.58 -6.03 -4.97
N SER A 39 -17.99 -6.92 -5.76
CA SER A 39 -17.81 -6.74 -7.21
C SER A 39 -19.11 -6.82 -8.03
N HIS A 40 -20.20 -7.33 -7.43
CA HIS A 40 -21.53 -7.48 -8.01
C HIS A 40 -21.56 -8.18 -9.39
N VAL A 41 -20.61 -9.08 -9.66
CA VAL A 41 -20.57 -9.86 -10.89
C VAL A 41 -21.58 -11.00 -10.79
N SER A 42 -22.58 -11.01 -11.68
CA SER A 42 -23.67 -11.98 -11.59
C SER A 42 -23.21 -13.42 -11.76
N SER A 43 -22.21 -13.67 -12.60
CA SER A 43 -21.62 -15.01 -12.80
C SER A 43 -20.85 -15.53 -11.59
N TRP A 44 -20.51 -14.68 -10.62
CA TRP A 44 -19.77 -15.08 -9.43
C TRP A 44 -20.66 -15.60 -8.30
N LYS A 45 -21.96 -15.32 -8.39
CA LYS A 45 -22.91 -15.65 -7.34
C LYS A 45 -23.07 -17.17 -7.20
N GLY A 46 -22.85 -17.69 -6.00
CA GLY A 46 -22.87 -19.13 -5.70
C GLY A 46 -21.55 -19.86 -5.98
N GLN A 47 -20.53 -19.18 -6.50
CA GLN A 47 -19.18 -19.69 -6.74
C GLN A 47 -18.12 -18.80 -6.07
N GLU A 48 -18.52 -17.98 -5.10
CA GLU A 48 -17.66 -16.95 -4.52
C GLU A 48 -16.42 -17.58 -3.87
N PHE A 49 -16.57 -18.76 -3.25
CA PHE A 49 -15.45 -19.46 -2.65
C PHE A 49 -14.38 -19.83 -3.68
N ASP A 50 -14.77 -20.44 -4.79
CA ASP A 50 -13.84 -20.87 -5.85
C ASP A 50 -13.16 -19.66 -6.48
N ILE A 51 -13.89 -18.57 -6.70
CA ILE A 51 -13.36 -17.32 -7.24
C ILE A 51 -12.36 -16.69 -6.28
N ILE A 52 -12.63 -16.73 -4.98
CA ILE A 52 -11.70 -16.25 -3.95
C ILE A 52 -10.41 -17.08 -3.99
N GLU A 53 -10.51 -18.42 -4.09
CA GLU A 53 -9.34 -19.29 -4.22
C GLU A 53 -8.55 -19.01 -5.51
N ASP A 54 -9.23 -18.87 -6.64
CA ASP A 54 -8.60 -18.59 -7.94
C ASP A 54 -7.85 -17.27 -7.93
N ILE A 55 -8.47 -16.21 -7.41
CA ILE A 55 -7.83 -14.91 -7.25
C ILE A 55 -6.64 -15.04 -6.29
N LEU A 56 -6.81 -15.70 -5.14
CA LEU A 56 -5.74 -15.88 -4.17
C LEU A 56 -4.55 -16.61 -4.80
N GLN A 57 -4.79 -17.73 -5.47
CA GLN A 57 -3.76 -18.54 -6.10
C GLN A 57 -3.03 -17.77 -7.21
N GLU A 58 -3.77 -17.11 -8.10
CA GLU A 58 -3.18 -16.28 -9.17
C GLU A 58 -2.35 -15.12 -8.57
N SER A 59 -2.81 -14.53 -7.46
CA SER A 59 -2.09 -13.48 -6.76
C SER A 59 -0.76 -13.98 -6.20
N LEU A 60 -0.77 -15.11 -5.48
CA LEU A 60 0.45 -15.71 -4.92
C LEU A 60 1.44 -16.08 -6.03
N PHE A 61 0.95 -16.63 -7.15
CA PHE A 61 1.79 -16.91 -8.31
C PHE A 61 2.43 -15.64 -8.90
N ARG A 62 1.67 -14.56 -9.06
CA ARG A 62 2.19 -13.29 -9.56
C ARG A 62 3.15 -12.61 -8.60
N ILE A 63 2.93 -12.73 -7.29
CA ILE A 63 3.85 -12.26 -6.25
C ILE A 63 5.19 -12.99 -6.37
N PHE A 64 5.17 -14.32 -6.48
CA PHE A 64 6.37 -15.12 -6.71
C PHE A 64 7.12 -14.69 -7.97
N LYS A 65 6.39 -14.55 -9.08
CA LYS A 65 6.98 -14.12 -10.36
C LYS A 65 7.58 -12.72 -10.28
N TYR A 66 6.90 -11.78 -9.63
CA TYR A 66 7.41 -10.43 -9.41
C TYR A 66 8.69 -10.46 -8.58
N ALA A 67 8.71 -11.25 -7.51
CA ALA A 67 9.88 -11.36 -6.67
C ALA A 67 11.09 -11.98 -7.39
N LYS A 68 10.89 -13.01 -8.22
CA LYS A 68 11.97 -13.55 -9.05
C LYS A 68 12.53 -12.52 -10.02
N LYS A 69 11.68 -11.71 -10.63
CA LYS A 69 12.13 -10.59 -11.47
C LYS A 69 12.90 -9.54 -10.66
N ALA A 70 12.49 -9.27 -9.43
CA ALA A 70 13.16 -8.32 -8.55
C ALA A 70 14.55 -8.83 -8.12
N GLU A 71 14.67 -10.12 -7.80
CA GLU A 71 15.96 -10.80 -7.52
C GLU A 71 16.92 -10.70 -8.72
N CYS A 72 16.40 -10.86 -9.94
CA CYS A 72 17.18 -10.72 -11.18
C CYS A 72 17.45 -9.26 -11.60
N GLY A 73 16.90 -8.27 -10.89
CA GLY A 73 17.06 -6.85 -11.20
C GLY A 73 16.23 -6.36 -12.41
N GLU A 74 15.25 -7.14 -12.88
CA GLU A 74 14.36 -6.75 -14.00
C GLU A 74 13.27 -5.76 -13.59
N VAL A 75 12.87 -5.76 -12.32
CA VAL A 75 11.87 -4.85 -11.73
C VAL A 75 12.40 -4.25 -10.44
N PRO A 76 11.81 -3.14 -9.93
CA PRO A 76 12.22 -2.55 -8.67
C PRO A 76 12.20 -3.56 -7.51
N PRO A 77 13.18 -3.48 -6.58
CA PRO A 77 13.25 -4.37 -5.44
C PRO A 77 12.00 -4.24 -4.56
N ILE A 78 11.60 -5.35 -3.94
CA ILE A 78 10.46 -5.37 -3.01
C ILE A 78 10.90 -4.73 -1.69
N GLU A 79 10.40 -3.52 -1.42
CA GLU A 79 10.63 -2.84 -0.14
C GLU A 79 9.67 -3.34 0.95
N MET A 80 8.41 -3.64 0.58
CA MET A 80 7.37 -4.13 1.47
C MET A 80 6.53 -5.19 0.76
N LEU A 81 6.67 -6.44 1.20
CA LEU A 81 6.06 -7.61 0.56
C LEU A 81 4.53 -7.55 0.67
N GLU A 82 4.01 -7.12 1.81
CA GLU A 82 2.59 -7.05 2.12
C GLU A 82 1.89 -6.05 1.19
N HIS A 83 2.47 -4.86 1.04
CA HIS A 83 1.94 -3.83 0.15
C HIS A 83 1.90 -4.29 -1.31
N ILE A 84 3.01 -4.80 -1.85
CA ILE A 84 3.02 -5.27 -3.25
C ILE A 84 2.07 -6.46 -3.45
N SER A 85 1.93 -7.33 -2.45
CA SER A 85 1.02 -8.47 -2.49
C SER A 85 -0.44 -8.04 -2.57
N ILE A 86 -0.84 -7.03 -1.78
CA ILE A 86 -2.18 -6.46 -1.82
C ILE A 86 -2.46 -5.83 -3.19
N VAL A 87 -1.50 -5.06 -3.73
CA VAL A 87 -1.64 -4.42 -5.06
C VAL A 87 -1.80 -5.47 -6.15
N ILE A 88 -0.98 -6.53 -6.13
CA ILE A 88 -1.07 -7.62 -7.10
C ILE A 88 -2.43 -8.31 -6.98
N ALA A 89 -2.87 -8.64 -5.76
CA ALA A 89 -4.13 -9.33 -5.54
C ALA A 89 -5.35 -8.51 -5.97
N HIS A 90 -5.33 -7.22 -5.70
CA HIS A 90 -6.37 -6.30 -6.15
C HIS A 90 -6.44 -6.24 -7.67
N ASN A 91 -5.28 -6.16 -8.34
CA ASN A 91 -5.22 -6.19 -9.80
C ASN A 91 -5.74 -7.52 -10.38
N CYS A 92 -5.43 -8.66 -9.75
CA CYS A 92 -6.00 -9.96 -10.15
C CYS A 92 -7.53 -9.96 -10.06
N CYS A 93 -8.08 -9.50 -8.94
CA CYS A 93 -9.53 -9.39 -8.75
C CYS A 93 -10.18 -8.50 -9.82
N LYS A 94 -9.57 -7.33 -10.07
CA LYS A 94 -10.04 -6.37 -11.08
C LYS A 94 -9.98 -6.95 -12.49
N ASP A 95 -8.91 -7.66 -12.83
CA ASP A 95 -8.73 -8.28 -14.14
C ASP A 95 -9.74 -9.40 -14.37
N MET A 96 -10.00 -10.23 -13.35
CA MET A 96 -11.02 -11.27 -13.40
C MET A 96 -12.42 -10.67 -13.56
N ARG A 97 -12.76 -9.64 -12.75
CA ARG A 97 -14.02 -8.90 -12.86
C ARG A 97 -14.24 -8.38 -14.27
N ARG A 98 -13.23 -7.71 -14.84
CA ARG A 98 -13.27 -7.19 -16.22
C ARG A 98 -13.44 -8.28 -17.25
N LYS A 99 -12.75 -9.42 -17.08
CA LYS A 99 -12.86 -10.57 -17.98
C LYS A 99 -14.30 -11.09 -18.01
N ASP A 100 -14.89 -11.31 -16.84
CA ASP A 100 -16.23 -11.92 -16.76
C ASP A 100 -17.34 -10.95 -17.12
N GLN A 101 -17.18 -9.65 -16.84
CA GLN A 101 -18.08 -8.61 -17.36
C GLN A 101 -18.09 -8.58 -18.89
N ARG A 102 -16.93 -8.74 -19.54
CA ARG A 102 -16.86 -8.81 -21.01
C ARG A 102 -17.52 -10.07 -21.57
N LEU A 103 -17.34 -11.22 -20.91
CA LEU A 103 -17.99 -12.47 -21.30
C LEU A 103 -19.52 -12.39 -21.13
N THR A 104 -19.99 -11.79 -20.04
CA THR A 104 -21.43 -11.61 -19.77
C THR A 104 -22.06 -10.63 -20.77
N ARG A 105 -21.36 -9.57 -21.18
CA ARG A 105 -21.86 -8.62 -22.19
C ARG A 105 -22.12 -9.28 -23.55
N LEU A 106 -21.26 -10.22 -23.96
CA LEU A 106 -21.46 -10.97 -25.21
C LEU A 106 -22.70 -11.87 -25.15
N SER A 107 -23.04 -12.45 -23.99
CA SER A 107 -24.25 -13.25 -23.82
C SER A 107 -25.55 -12.43 -23.80
N LEU A 108 -25.49 -11.14 -23.47
CA LEU A 108 -26.67 -10.27 -23.38
C LEU A 108 -27.07 -9.65 -24.73
N ASP A 109 -26.09 -9.42 -25.61
CA ASP A 109 -26.30 -8.90 -26.98
C ASP A 109 -27.10 -9.86 -27.87
N GLU A 110 -27.22 -11.14 -27.50
CA GLU A 110 -28.08 -12.11 -28.19
C GLU A 110 -29.56 -12.05 -27.75
N GLN A 111 -29.91 -11.38 -26.64
CA GLN A 111 -31.29 -11.45 -26.13
C GLN A 111 -32.06 -10.16 -25.88
N THR A 112 -31.50 -8.98 -25.57
CA THR A 112 -32.36 -7.78 -25.52
C THR A 112 -31.60 -6.45 -25.50
N PHE A 113 -31.91 -5.58 -26.47
CA PHE A 113 -31.68 -4.14 -26.40
C PHE A 113 -32.51 -3.53 -25.25
N VAL A 114 -31.92 -3.40 -24.06
CA VAL A 114 -32.45 -2.51 -23.02
C VAL A 114 -31.35 -1.56 -22.60
N HIS A 115 -31.63 -0.26 -22.73
CA HIS A 115 -30.80 0.87 -22.32
C HIS A 115 -30.13 0.61 -20.95
N GLN A 116 -28.84 0.28 -20.96
CA GLN A 116 -28.03 0.28 -19.75
C GLN A 116 -27.69 1.73 -19.43
N VAL A 117 -28.44 2.32 -18.49
CA VAL A 117 -28.00 3.50 -17.75
C VAL A 117 -26.71 3.08 -17.04
N VAL A 118 -25.58 3.66 -17.45
CA VAL A 118 -24.29 3.51 -16.77
C VAL A 118 -24.41 4.19 -15.41
N MET A 119 -24.91 3.45 -14.43
CA MET A 119 -24.86 3.87 -13.03
C MET A 119 -23.39 3.89 -12.61
N PRO A 120 -22.89 4.96 -11.98
CA PRO A 120 -21.56 4.95 -11.39
C PRO A 120 -21.48 3.78 -10.39
N ASP A 121 -20.41 2.99 -10.54
CA ASP A 121 -20.21 1.72 -9.86
C ASP A 121 -20.14 1.94 -8.34
N ARG A 122 -21.17 1.55 -7.59
CA ARG A 122 -21.19 1.67 -6.11
C ARG A 122 -20.03 0.90 -5.44
N SER A 123 -19.41 -0.06 -6.15
CA SER A 123 -18.18 -0.76 -5.74
C SER A 123 -17.01 0.21 -5.54
N ASP A 124 -16.94 1.28 -6.33
CA ASP A 124 -15.86 2.29 -6.28
C ASP A 124 -15.81 2.99 -4.91
N VAL A 125 -16.97 3.28 -4.31
CA VAL A 125 -17.04 3.94 -3.00
C VAL A 125 -16.59 3.02 -1.85
N SER A 126 -16.92 1.72 -1.91
CA SER A 126 -16.50 0.75 -0.91
C SER A 126 -15.02 0.38 -1.03
N GLU A 127 -14.48 0.33 -2.26
CA GLU A 127 -13.06 0.16 -2.53
C GLU A 127 -12.25 1.36 -2.02
N ILE A 128 -12.70 2.59 -2.29
CA ILE A 128 -12.10 3.81 -1.74
C ILE A 128 -12.15 3.82 -0.20
N ALA A 129 -13.26 3.37 0.40
CA ALA A 129 -13.39 3.31 1.86
C ALA A 129 -12.37 2.36 2.50
N LEU A 130 -12.07 1.22 1.88
CA LEU A 130 -11.08 0.27 2.37
C LEU A 130 -9.63 0.71 2.14
N ASP A 131 -9.34 1.29 0.98
CA ASP A 131 -8.04 1.92 0.74
C ASP A 131 -7.78 3.04 1.75
N ASN A 132 -8.82 3.81 2.08
CA ASN A 132 -8.74 4.83 3.12
C ASN A 132 -8.56 4.21 4.51
N LEU A 133 -9.26 3.12 4.85
CA LEU A 133 -9.09 2.45 6.14
C LEU A 133 -7.66 1.89 6.32
N PHE A 134 -7.10 1.29 5.26
CA PHE A 134 -5.73 0.79 5.29
C PHE A 134 -4.71 1.92 5.36
N ARG A 135 -4.87 2.97 4.55
CA ARG A 135 -4.03 4.18 4.63
C ARG A 135 -4.11 4.81 6.01
N GLU A 136 -5.30 4.89 6.60
CA GLU A 136 -5.49 5.42 7.96
C GLU A 136 -4.72 4.57 8.97
N TRP A 137 -4.87 3.25 8.95
CA TRP A 137 -4.13 2.35 9.84
C TRP A 137 -2.61 2.49 9.68
N LEU A 138 -2.11 2.49 8.44
CA LEU A 138 -0.69 2.64 8.15
C LEU A 138 -0.17 3.99 8.64
N TYR A 139 -0.88 5.08 8.37
CA TYR A 139 -0.49 6.41 8.83
C TYR A 139 -0.50 6.54 10.34
N ILE A 140 -1.45 5.89 11.04
CA ILE A 140 -1.45 5.83 12.51
C ILE A 140 -0.19 5.11 13.01
N LYS A 141 0.18 3.99 12.40
CA LYS A 141 1.38 3.24 12.81
C LYS A 141 2.66 4.02 12.54
N VAL A 142 2.78 4.59 11.35
CA VAL A 142 3.90 5.45 10.95
C VAL A 142 4.03 6.67 11.85
N SER A 143 2.92 7.36 12.16
CA SER A 143 2.96 8.53 13.03
C SER A 143 3.39 8.18 14.45
N GLN A 144 2.92 7.05 15.00
CA GLN A 144 3.35 6.54 16.31
C GLN A 144 4.86 6.29 16.38
N ASP A 145 5.47 5.80 15.31
CA ASP A 145 6.91 5.53 15.28
C ASP A 145 7.74 6.80 15.03
N ILE A 146 7.28 7.70 14.15
CA ILE A 146 7.94 8.99 13.90
C ILE A 146 8.02 9.82 15.18
N VAL A 147 7.00 9.77 16.05
CA VAL A 147 7.01 10.46 17.35
C VAL A 147 8.20 10.03 18.22
N LYS A 148 8.65 8.77 18.10
CA LYS A 148 9.77 8.20 18.86
C LYS A 148 11.14 8.55 18.26
N PHE A 149 11.21 9.20 17.11
CA PHE A 149 12.48 9.55 16.48
C PHE A 149 13.21 10.64 17.30
N PRO A 150 14.55 10.69 17.22
CA PRO A 150 15.31 11.78 17.80
C PRO A 150 14.77 13.13 17.33
N GLU A 151 14.63 14.09 18.26
CA GLU A 151 13.90 15.33 18.05
C GLU A 151 14.30 16.06 16.76
N LYS A 152 15.61 16.18 16.49
CA LYS A 152 16.14 16.86 15.29
C LYS A 152 15.78 16.15 13.99
N GLN A 153 15.74 14.81 14.00
CA GLN A 153 15.37 14.00 12.84
C GLN A 153 13.85 14.06 12.62
N ARG A 154 13.08 13.90 13.71
CA ARG A 154 11.62 14.04 13.70
C ARG A 154 11.22 15.40 13.15
N ARG A 155 11.81 16.48 13.68
CA ARG A 155 11.51 17.85 13.23
C ARG A 155 11.86 18.06 11.76
N ALA A 156 13.00 17.58 11.30
CA ALA A 156 13.36 17.69 9.88
C ALA A 156 12.35 16.99 8.97
N LEU A 157 11.92 15.79 9.34
CA LEU A 157 10.90 15.03 8.61
C LEU A 157 9.52 15.71 8.63
N LEU A 158 9.08 16.23 9.78
CA LEU A 158 7.78 16.92 9.89
C LEU A 158 7.74 18.21 9.08
N VAL A 159 8.85 18.95 9.00
CA VAL A 159 8.98 20.14 8.15
C VAL A 159 8.87 19.77 6.68
N ASP A 160 9.57 18.72 6.26
CA ASP A 160 9.53 18.23 4.88
C ASP A 160 8.12 17.80 4.49
N LEU A 161 7.47 16.99 5.34
CA LEU A 161 6.08 16.59 5.16
C LEU A 161 5.14 17.80 5.10
N ALA A 162 5.26 18.75 6.04
CA ALA A 162 4.39 19.93 6.08
C ALA A 162 4.54 20.83 4.85
N ASN A 163 5.75 20.95 4.30
CA ASN A 163 6.02 21.75 3.11
C ASN A 163 5.53 21.10 1.81
N MET A 164 5.38 19.77 1.79
CA MET A 164 4.79 19.03 0.67
C MET A 164 3.25 18.95 0.75
N MET A 165 2.66 19.40 1.85
CA MET A 165 1.22 19.29 2.09
C MET A 165 0.48 20.59 1.79
N HIS A 166 -0.75 20.41 1.31
CA HIS A 166 -1.79 21.44 1.35
C HIS A 166 -2.65 21.22 2.59
N PHE A 167 -3.00 22.31 3.27
CA PHE A 167 -3.78 22.32 4.50
C PHE A 167 -5.12 22.99 4.21
N ASP A 168 -6.05 22.21 3.67
CA ASP A 168 -7.42 22.64 3.39
C ASP A 168 -8.31 22.49 4.64
N GLU A 169 -9.61 22.80 4.50
CA GLU A 169 -10.58 22.75 5.61
C GLU A 169 -10.74 21.34 6.19
N GLU A 170 -10.69 20.30 5.35
CA GLU A 170 -10.73 18.91 5.80
C GLU A 170 -9.33 18.28 5.88
N PRO A 171 -8.90 17.81 7.07
CA PRO A 171 -7.57 17.24 7.22
C PRO A 171 -7.48 15.86 6.55
N THR A 172 -6.42 15.66 5.77
CA THR A 172 -6.11 14.36 5.15
C THR A 172 -5.89 13.26 6.20
N LEU A 173 -6.02 11.98 5.81
CA LEU A 173 -5.80 10.83 6.72
C LEU A 173 -4.43 10.87 7.41
N LEU A 174 -3.39 11.35 6.72
CA LEU A 174 -2.06 11.52 7.31
C LEU A 174 -2.04 12.64 8.36
N GLN A 175 -2.68 13.78 8.08
CA GLN A 175 -2.82 14.87 9.05
C GLN A 175 -3.59 14.39 10.29
N GLN A 176 -4.69 13.66 10.11
CA GLN A 176 -5.47 13.07 11.20
C GLN A 176 -4.62 12.11 12.04
N ALA A 177 -3.78 11.28 11.41
CA ALA A 177 -2.89 10.36 12.11
C ALA A 177 -1.86 11.07 13.00
N PHE A 178 -1.32 12.23 12.57
CA PHE A 178 -0.43 13.04 13.41
C PHE A 178 -1.17 13.83 14.49
N LEU A 179 -2.40 14.30 14.21
CA LEU A 179 -3.25 14.93 15.23
C LEU A 179 -3.56 13.98 16.38
N LYS A 180 -3.80 12.69 16.11
CA LYS A 180 -3.94 11.64 17.14
C LYS A 180 -2.68 11.51 18.03
N GLN A 181 -1.51 11.89 17.51
CA GLN A 181 -0.25 11.96 18.26
C GLN A 181 0.03 13.34 18.89
N LYS A 182 -0.97 14.23 18.91
CA LYS A 182 -0.86 15.63 19.37
C LYS A 182 0.17 16.45 18.59
N ILE A 183 0.40 16.11 17.32
CA ILE A 183 1.25 16.85 16.40
C ILE A 183 0.37 17.49 15.34
N ARG A 184 0.38 18.82 15.26
CA ARG A 184 -0.23 19.57 14.17
C ARG A 184 0.83 19.82 13.10
N LEU A 185 0.70 19.20 11.93
CA LEU A 185 1.70 19.33 10.86
C LEU A 185 1.81 20.77 10.36
N GLN A 186 0.73 21.56 10.42
CA GLN A 186 0.72 22.98 10.08
C GLN A 186 1.78 23.77 10.86
N ASP A 187 2.02 23.43 12.13
CA ASP A 187 2.99 24.13 12.99
C ASP A 187 4.45 23.92 12.52
N TYR A 188 4.68 22.98 11.60
CA TYR A 188 5.99 22.66 11.02
C TYR A 188 6.15 23.23 9.60
N GLN A 189 5.12 23.87 9.04
CA GLN A 189 5.21 24.52 7.75
C GLN A 189 6.09 25.77 7.89
N GLN A 190 7.26 25.74 7.25
CA GLN A 190 8.23 26.83 7.35
C GLN A 190 9.03 26.95 6.07
N SER A 191 9.44 28.18 5.75
CA SER A 191 10.38 28.41 4.66
C SER A 191 11.69 27.67 4.93
N LEU A 192 12.19 27.00 3.90
CA LEU A 192 13.47 26.29 4.00
C LEU A 192 14.60 27.29 4.32
N PRO A 193 15.61 26.89 5.11
CA PRO A 193 16.70 27.79 5.48
C PRO A 193 17.38 28.37 4.24
N MET A 194 17.62 29.68 4.19
CA MET A 194 18.34 30.30 3.08
C MET A 194 19.86 30.07 3.20
N ASN A 195 20.36 29.91 4.42
CA ASN A 195 21.76 29.64 4.72
C ASN A 195 22.19 28.24 4.22
N SER A 196 23.29 28.16 3.50
CA SER A 196 23.84 26.90 2.95
C SER A 196 24.19 25.88 4.03
N VAL A 197 24.72 26.33 5.17
CA VAL A 197 25.10 25.46 6.29
C VAL A 197 23.87 24.84 6.95
N GLU A 198 22.83 25.65 7.17
CA GLU A 198 21.57 25.19 7.75
C GLU A 198 20.82 24.25 6.80
N ARG A 199 20.85 24.52 5.49
CA ARG A 199 20.32 23.60 4.46
C ARG A 199 21.02 22.25 4.49
N SER A 200 22.34 22.23 4.50
CA SER A 200 23.12 20.98 4.54
C SER A 200 22.83 20.18 5.82
N ARG A 201 22.72 20.87 6.96
CA ARG A 201 22.35 20.26 8.24
C ARG A 201 20.93 19.66 8.19
N HIS A 202 19.97 20.41 7.66
CA HIS A 202 18.59 19.95 7.52
C HIS A 202 18.50 18.73 6.59
N ALA A 203 19.13 18.78 5.41
CA ALA A 203 19.16 17.67 4.45
C ALA A 203 19.78 16.40 5.05
N SER A 204 20.87 16.55 5.83
CA SER A 204 21.48 15.43 6.55
C SER A 204 20.53 14.80 7.57
N LEU A 205 19.82 15.62 8.36
CA LEU A 205 18.84 15.15 9.34
C LEU A 205 17.65 14.46 8.66
N LEU A 206 17.15 15.03 7.56
CA LEU A 206 16.05 14.49 6.77
C LEU A 206 16.44 13.16 6.14
N SER A 207 17.62 13.05 5.52
CA SER A 207 18.11 11.80 4.92
C SER A 207 18.17 10.66 5.94
N VAL A 208 18.66 10.94 7.16
CA VAL A 208 18.68 9.96 8.24
C VAL A 208 17.27 9.60 8.71
N ALA A 209 16.38 10.59 8.83
CA ALA A 209 14.99 10.35 9.21
C ALA A 209 14.26 9.46 8.17
N LEU A 210 14.38 9.76 6.88
CA LEU A 210 13.80 8.97 5.80
C LEU A 210 14.34 7.54 5.77
N LYS A 211 15.66 7.35 5.94
CA LYS A 211 16.26 6.01 6.09
C LYS A 211 15.69 5.25 7.28
N ARG A 212 15.33 5.95 8.36
CA ARG A 212 14.69 5.32 9.53
C ARG A 212 13.23 4.97 9.25
N VAL A 213 12.49 5.82 8.53
CA VAL A 213 11.13 5.50 8.04
C VAL A 213 11.14 4.25 7.17
N GLY A 214 12.06 4.16 6.20
CA GLY A 214 12.17 2.99 5.32
C GLY A 214 12.58 1.69 6.01
N LYS A 215 12.95 1.73 7.30
CA LYS A 215 13.24 0.55 8.12
C LYS A 215 12.07 0.13 9.02
N LEU A 216 10.99 0.90 9.05
CA LEU A 216 9.79 0.56 9.81
C LEU A 216 9.10 -0.63 9.13
N LYS A 217 8.65 -1.59 9.95
CA LYS A 217 7.98 -2.79 9.47
C LYS A 217 6.56 -2.81 10.01
N TYR A 218 5.60 -2.82 9.11
CA TYR A 218 4.18 -2.97 9.43
C TYR A 218 3.71 -4.26 8.78
N VAL A 219 3.13 -5.15 9.61
CA VAL A 219 2.67 -6.50 9.25
C VAL A 219 1.41 -6.44 8.41
#